data_AF-A0AAD5PNJ3-F1
#
_entry.id   AF-A0AAD5PNJ3-F1
#
_cell.length_a   1.000
_cell.length_b   1.000
_cell.length_c   1.000
_cell.angle_alpha   90.00
_cell.angle_beta   90.00
_cell.angle_gamma   90.00
#
_symmetry.space_group_name_H-M   'P 1'
#
loop_
_entity.id
_entity.type
_entity.pdbx_description
1 polymer ?
#
loop_
_entity_poly.entity_id
_entity_poly.type
_entity_poly.pdbx_seq_one_letter_code
_entity_poly.pdbx_strand_id
1 'polypeptide(L)'
;MKHTPFLVDTHPAVAAEWHPHLNPTPTAHGVATKSGKKVWWRCSIDACDKEWQAFVFVRVKTGVPGCHACKIKQNPLKYYHTKQLLLGSLASRYPELVCEWDTEKNAPFTPERVGTGSRKFWWNCSTLGCSTKWQANCANRIKHGTGCPKCKRVALANKVDPSESLEAKFPAIAAEWHPTKNGNLTPKDIHHGNKRPVWWQCSEGHEWRNGTHNRTRLWKRLPELQQQARKTLGLGHAETEKEDKNRPRKELPRTEEEYAEKRAANMQRKSAQSREIGAMGKQWVMELFTGTD
;
A
#
# COMPACT_ATOMS: atom_id res chain seq x y z
N MET A 1 47.90 42.24 26.35
CA MET A 1 47.60 42.15 24.90
C MET A 1 47.42 40.69 24.55
N LYS A 2 46.31 40.28 23.91
CA LYS A 2 46.08 38.86 23.56
C LYS A 2 46.94 38.53 22.33
N HIS A 3 48.03 37.77 22.51
CA HIS A 3 48.86 37.29 21.41
C HIS A 3 48.01 36.42 20.49
N THR A 4 47.95 36.74 19.19
CA THR A 4 47.21 35.91 18.23
C THR A 4 48.15 34.81 17.75
N PRO A 5 47.85 33.52 17.99
CA PRO A 5 48.77 32.45 17.64
C PRO A 5 48.89 32.29 16.12
N PHE A 6 50.13 32.09 15.65
CA PHE A 6 50.41 31.79 14.24
C PHE A 6 50.06 30.34 13.90
N LEU A 7 49.81 30.11 12.61
CA LEU A 7 49.33 28.86 12.07
C LEU A 7 50.30 27.70 12.31
N VAL A 8 51.59 27.90 12.04
CA VAL A 8 52.64 26.88 12.19
C VAL A 8 52.82 26.43 13.64
N ASP A 9 52.70 27.36 14.59
CA ASP A 9 52.96 27.07 16.01
C ASP A 9 51.85 26.22 16.63
N THR A 10 50.61 26.40 16.17
CA THR A 10 49.44 25.80 16.82
C THR A 10 48.76 24.72 16.00
N HIS A 11 48.96 24.70 14.68
CA HIS A 11 48.33 23.75 13.76
C HIS A 11 49.33 23.28 12.68
N PRO A 12 50.45 22.63 13.06
CA PRO A 12 51.50 22.24 12.12
C PRO A 12 51.00 21.29 11.02
N ALA A 13 50.05 20.39 11.31
CA ALA A 13 49.44 19.51 10.31
C ALA A 13 48.63 20.28 9.25
N VAL A 14 47.98 21.39 9.63
CA VAL A 14 47.27 22.25 8.69
C VAL A 14 48.27 23.10 7.90
N ALA A 15 49.33 23.57 8.55
CA ALA A 15 50.41 24.30 7.90
C ALA A 15 51.16 23.46 6.85
N ALA A 16 51.28 22.14 7.05
CA ALA A 16 51.89 21.23 6.09
C ALA A 16 51.14 21.13 4.75
N GLU A 17 49.87 21.54 4.70
CA GLU A 17 49.06 21.60 3.47
C GLU A 17 49.18 22.93 2.74
N TRP A 18 49.98 23.87 3.25
CA TRP A 18 50.18 25.14 2.59
C TRP A 18 50.77 24.92 1.20
N HIS A 19 50.18 25.54 0.19
CA HIS A 19 50.68 25.36 -1.17
C HIS A 19 52.10 25.97 -1.31
N PRO A 20 53.11 25.21 -1.81
CA PRO A 20 54.51 25.66 -1.80
C PRO A 20 54.78 26.89 -2.67
N HIS A 21 54.05 27.05 -3.79
CA HIS A 21 54.35 28.09 -4.79
C HIS A 21 53.23 29.09 -5.08
N LEU A 22 51.99 28.85 -4.62
CA LEU A 22 50.83 29.69 -4.99
C LEU A 22 50.46 30.73 -3.92
N ASN A 23 51.26 30.81 -2.85
CA ASN A 23 51.08 31.77 -1.75
C ASN A 23 52.39 32.51 -1.43
N PRO A 24 52.86 33.40 -2.32
CA PRO A 24 54.09 34.17 -2.10
C PRO A 24 54.00 35.06 -0.86
N THR A 25 52.85 35.69 -0.62
CA THR A 25 52.53 36.37 0.65
C THR A 25 51.02 36.24 0.95
N PRO A 26 50.60 36.00 2.21
CA PRO A 26 51.43 35.68 3.38
C PRO A 26 52.08 34.28 3.27
N THR A 27 53.11 34.03 4.08
CA THR A 27 53.67 32.67 4.27
C THR A 27 52.92 31.94 5.39
N ALA A 28 53.05 30.61 5.45
CA ALA A 28 52.48 29.81 6.54
C ALA A 28 52.97 30.24 7.93
N HIS A 29 54.24 30.68 8.03
CA HIS A 29 54.85 31.15 9.27
C HIS A 29 54.32 32.53 9.71
N GLY A 30 53.95 33.39 8.74
CA GLY A 30 53.52 34.77 9.00
C GLY A 30 52.02 34.97 9.08
N VAL A 31 51.21 33.91 9.20
CA VAL A 31 49.74 34.02 9.19
C VAL A 31 49.12 33.55 10.50
N ALA A 32 48.25 34.39 11.07
CA ALA A 32 47.47 34.07 12.26
C ALA A 32 46.41 32.99 11.96
N THR A 33 46.16 32.12 12.94
CA THR A 33 45.13 31.06 12.88
C THR A 33 43.71 31.54 12.57
N LYS A 34 43.35 32.75 13.01
CA LYS A 34 42.03 33.36 12.79
C LYS A 34 41.96 34.22 11.52
N SER A 35 43.00 34.20 10.69
CA SER A 35 43.09 35.03 9.50
C SER A 35 41.96 34.74 8.51
N GLY A 36 41.32 35.82 8.02
CA GLY A 36 40.35 35.81 6.92
C GLY A 36 40.98 35.79 5.53
N LYS A 37 42.31 35.58 5.42
CA LYS A 37 42.97 35.48 4.12
C LYS A 37 42.60 34.17 3.42
N LYS A 38 42.24 34.26 2.14
CA LYS A 38 42.00 33.12 1.26
C LYS A 38 43.30 32.76 0.55
N VAL A 39 43.75 31.53 0.74
CA VAL A 39 45.06 31.05 0.25
C VAL A 39 44.89 29.69 -0.42
N TRP A 40 45.88 29.29 -1.20
CA TRP A 40 45.95 27.99 -1.84
C TRP A 40 46.45 26.91 -0.87
N TRP A 41 45.88 25.72 -0.97
CA TRP A 41 46.21 24.54 -0.20
C TRP A 41 46.46 23.38 -1.15
N ARG A 42 47.32 22.44 -0.75
CA ARG A 42 47.56 21.18 -1.43
C ARG A 42 47.21 20.03 -0.50
N CYS A 43 46.59 18.99 -1.05
CA CYS A 43 46.14 17.84 -0.26
C CYS A 43 47.35 17.11 0.33
N SER A 44 47.28 16.80 1.62
CA SER A 44 48.30 16.04 2.36
C SER A 44 48.14 14.52 2.26
N ILE A 45 47.15 14.02 1.51
CA ILE A 45 46.88 12.59 1.37
C ILE A 45 47.63 12.04 0.16
N ASP A 46 48.42 11.00 0.39
CA ASP A 46 49.16 10.29 -0.66
C ASP A 46 48.22 9.80 -1.77
N ALA A 47 48.65 9.94 -3.02
CA ALA A 47 47.85 9.72 -4.23
C ALA A 47 46.69 10.73 -4.45
N CYS A 48 46.75 11.93 -3.86
CA CYS A 48 45.81 13.02 -4.15
C CYS A 48 46.51 14.35 -4.47
N ASP A 49 46.49 14.75 -5.74
CA ASP A 49 47.05 16.04 -6.21
C ASP A 49 46.03 17.18 -6.26
N LYS A 50 45.05 17.18 -5.35
CA LYS A 50 44.06 18.27 -5.33
C LYS A 50 44.63 19.52 -4.68
N GLU A 51 44.51 20.61 -5.42
CA GLU A 51 44.79 21.96 -4.97
C GLU A 51 43.48 22.74 -4.85
N TRP A 52 43.33 23.55 -3.81
CA TRP A 52 42.11 24.34 -3.61
C TRP A 52 42.38 25.64 -2.87
N GLN A 53 41.48 26.60 -3.00
CA GLN A 53 41.51 27.81 -2.20
C GLN A 53 40.54 27.74 -1.02
N ALA A 54 40.99 28.15 0.16
CA ALA A 54 40.13 28.30 1.33
C ALA A 54 40.68 29.37 2.28
N PHE A 55 39.80 29.88 3.15
CA PHE A 55 40.19 30.79 4.22
C PHE A 55 40.99 30.06 5.31
N VAL A 56 42.03 30.70 5.84
CA VAL A 56 42.89 30.11 6.90
C VAL A 56 42.07 29.70 8.12
N PHE A 57 41.19 30.57 8.64
CA PHE A 57 40.37 30.24 9.82
C PHE A 57 39.42 29.05 9.57
N VAL A 58 38.98 28.83 8.33
CA VAL A 58 38.12 27.70 7.97
C VAL A 58 38.93 26.40 8.03
N ARG A 59 40.15 26.39 7.48
CA ARG A 59 41.02 25.20 7.54
C ARG A 59 41.39 24.84 8.96
N VAL A 60 41.79 25.83 9.76
CA VAL A 60 42.08 25.67 11.20
C VAL A 60 40.88 25.07 11.93
N LYS A 61 39.67 25.62 11.73
CA LYS A 61 38.44 25.11 12.37
C LYS A 61 38.11 23.68 11.94
N THR A 62 38.40 23.30 10.70
CA THR A 62 38.14 21.93 10.22
C THR A 62 39.16 20.92 10.72
N GLY A 63 40.43 21.32 10.92
CA GLY A 63 41.49 20.58 11.61
C GLY A 63 41.92 19.22 11.03
N VAL A 64 41.20 18.69 10.04
CA VAL A 64 41.47 17.37 9.46
C VAL A 64 42.39 17.48 8.24
N PRO A 65 43.41 16.61 8.14
CA PRO A 65 44.26 16.52 6.97
C PRO A 65 43.48 16.15 5.69
N GLY A 66 43.86 16.75 4.57
CA GLY A 66 43.38 16.42 3.23
C GLY A 66 42.26 17.32 2.70
N CYS A 67 42.03 17.21 1.39
CA CYS A 67 40.99 17.96 0.68
C CYS A 67 39.57 17.48 1.05
N HIS A 68 38.55 18.27 0.69
CA HIS A 68 37.14 17.92 0.93
C HIS A 68 36.74 16.56 0.35
N ALA A 69 37.25 16.21 -0.83
CA ALA A 69 36.94 14.92 -1.47
C ALA A 69 37.58 13.74 -0.72
N CYS A 70 38.84 13.86 -0.28
CA CYS A 70 39.50 12.83 0.53
C CYS A 70 38.84 12.68 1.90
N LYS A 71 38.39 13.78 2.51
CA LYS A 71 37.59 13.76 3.74
C LYS A 71 36.30 12.94 3.58
N ILE A 72 35.60 13.10 2.46
CA ILE A 72 34.39 12.30 2.16
C ILE A 72 34.75 10.81 2.02
N LYS A 73 35.86 10.49 1.34
CA LYS A 73 36.30 9.09 1.14
C LYS A 73 36.76 8.42 2.43
N GLN A 74 37.50 9.13 3.28
CA GLN A 74 38.08 8.59 4.52
C GLN A 74 37.06 8.43 5.64
N ASN A 75 36.01 9.27 5.68
CA ASN A 75 34.94 9.12 6.66
C ASN A 75 33.58 9.55 6.08
N PRO A 76 32.98 8.71 5.21
CA PRO A 76 31.65 8.98 4.66
C PRO A 76 30.58 9.11 5.75
N LEU A 77 30.81 8.44 6.89
CA LEU A 77 29.83 8.30 7.96
C LEU A 77 29.70 9.57 8.81
N LYS A 78 30.79 10.31 9.08
CA LYS A 78 30.78 11.50 9.95
C LYS A 78 30.11 12.73 9.32
N TYR A 79 30.09 12.88 8.00
CA TYR A 79 29.49 14.05 7.33
C TYR A 79 27.95 14.04 7.38
N TYR A 80 27.34 12.88 7.57
CA TYR A 80 25.88 12.73 7.71
C TYR A 80 25.39 12.59 9.16
N HIS A 81 26.29 12.57 10.17
CA HIS A 81 25.95 11.96 11.47
C HIS A 81 25.72 12.89 12.66
N THR A 82 26.15 14.15 12.68
CA THR A 82 26.24 14.84 13.98
C THR A 82 24.96 15.45 14.58
N LYS A 83 23.77 15.25 14.00
CA LYS A 83 22.53 15.69 14.70
C LYS A 83 21.22 14.95 14.37
N GLN A 84 21.21 13.98 13.45
CA GLN A 84 19.95 13.56 12.80
C GLN A 84 19.53 12.09 13.01
N LEU A 85 20.35 11.20 13.58
CA LEU A 85 20.19 9.74 13.34
C LEU A 85 19.82 8.82 14.52
N LEU A 86 19.56 9.30 15.73
CA LEU A 86 18.99 8.42 16.78
C LEU A 86 17.54 8.73 17.15
N LEU A 87 17.06 9.96 16.93
CA LEU A 87 15.67 10.36 17.15
C LEU A 87 14.90 10.71 15.85
N GLY A 88 15.59 10.69 14.71
CA GLY A 88 15.07 11.21 13.43
C GLY A 88 15.21 10.26 12.24
N SER A 89 15.68 9.03 12.46
CA SER A 89 15.88 8.06 11.37
C SER A 89 14.55 7.44 10.94
N LEU A 90 14.53 6.83 9.75
CA LEU A 90 13.37 6.12 9.25
C LEU A 90 13.01 4.97 10.20
N ALA A 91 13.99 4.19 10.65
CA ALA A 91 13.75 3.09 11.59
C ALA A 91 13.22 3.55 12.94
N SER A 92 13.70 4.67 13.49
CA SER A 92 13.25 5.14 14.80
C SER A 92 11.84 5.73 14.75
N ARG A 93 11.45 6.35 13.64
CA ARG A 93 10.18 7.09 13.52
C ARG A 93 9.06 6.33 12.81
N TYR A 94 9.41 5.41 11.92
CA TYR A 94 8.47 4.70 11.05
C TYR A 94 8.90 3.22 10.91
N PRO A 95 8.91 2.46 12.02
CA PRO A 95 9.32 1.05 12.02
C PRO A 95 8.50 0.17 11.07
N GLU A 96 7.23 0.52 10.80
CA GLU A 96 6.38 -0.17 9.84
C GLU A 96 6.90 -0.09 8.40
N LEU A 97 7.60 0.98 8.05
CA LEU A 97 8.22 1.14 6.73
C LEU A 97 9.53 0.36 6.60
N VAL A 98 10.15 -0.01 7.72
CA VAL A 98 11.38 -0.83 7.73
C VAL A 98 11.12 -2.22 7.15
N CYS A 99 9.96 -2.80 7.45
CA CYS A 99 9.53 -4.09 6.90
C CYS A 99 9.42 -4.10 5.37
N GLU A 100 9.22 -2.93 4.77
CA GLU A 100 9.17 -2.76 3.32
C GLU A 100 10.52 -2.35 2.71
N TRP A 101 11.60 -2.21 3.48
CA TRP A 101 12.89 -1.79 2.94
C TRP A 101 13.57 -2.91 2.13
N ASP A 102 14.15 -2.57 0.97
CA ASP A 102 15.01 -3.50 0.22
C ASP A 102 16.49 -3.27 0.59
N THR A 103 17.06 -4.16 1.42
CA THR A 103 18.42 -4.03 1.96
C THR A 103 19.49 -4.12 0.87
N GLU A 104 19.34 -5.05 -0.06
CA GLU A 104 20.31 -5.29 -1.14
C GLU A 104 20.37 -4.10 -2.10
N LYS A 105 19.22 -3.62 -2.58
CA LYS A 105 19.16 -2.55 -3.57
C LYS A 105 19.44 -1.17 -3.00
N ASN A 106 19.31 -1.00 -1.68
CA ASN A 106 19.60 0.27 -1.01
C ASN A 106 20.99 0.32 -0.38
N ALA A 107 21.80 -0.74 -0.46
CA ALA A 107 23.16 -0.72 0.06
C ALA A 107 23.98 0.47 -0.51
N PRO A 108 24.80 1.16 0.31
CA PRO A 108 25.12 0.88 1.72
C PRO A 108 24.20 1.60 2.73
N PHE A 109 23.03 2.10 2.31
CA PHE A 109 22.10 2.81 3.19
C PHE A 109 21.24 1.83 4.00
N THR A 110 21.08 2.11 5.30
CA THR A 110 20.22 1.35 6.20
C THR A 110 19.12 2.24 6.78
N PRO A 111 17.95 1.70 7.16
CA PRO A 111 16.84 2.46 7.75
C PRO A 111 17.21 3.30 8.99
N GLU A 112 18.19 2.86 9.77
CA GLU A 112 18.70 3.55 10.97
C GLU A 112 19.54 4.77 10.61
N ARG A 113 20.01 4.83 9.35
CA ARG A 113 20.99 5.81 8.87
C ARG A 113 20.42 6.72 7.79
N VAL A 114 19.15 6.57 7.45
CA VAL A 114 18.42 7.43 6.52
C VAL A 114 17.41 8.29 7.27
N GLY A 115 17.40 9.59 6.97
CA GLY A 115 16.36 10.49 7.43
C GLY A 115 15.12 10.47 6.53
N THR A 116 14.10 11.23 6.92
CA THR A 116 12.77 11.28 6.28
C THR A 116 12.73 12.21 5.04
N GLY A 117 13.82 12.28 4.29
CA GLY A 117 14.04 13.26 3.22
C GLY A 117 13.39 12.90 1.88
N SER A 118 13.63 13.71 0.85
CA SER A 118 13.08 13.50 -0.50
C SER A 118 13.80 12.42 -1.33
N ARG A 119 14.80 11.76 -0.75
CA ARG A 119 15.57 10.72 -1.43
C ARG A 119 14.68 9.51 -1.74
N LYS A 120 14.88 8.94 -2.93
CA LYS A 120 14.21 7.72 -3.37
C LYS A 120 14.99 6.49 -2.91
N PHE A 121 14.26 5.51 -2.42
CA PHE A 121 14.77 4.19 -2.04
C PHE A 121 13.87 3.10 -2.64
N TRP A 122 14.41 1.89 -2.70
CA TRP A 122 13.69 0.70 -3.10
C TRP A 122 12.87 0.13 -1.95
N TRP A 123 11.64 -0.25 -2.26
CA TRP A 123 10.68 -0.81 -1.32
C TRP A 123 10.13 -2.13 -1.85
N ASN A 124 9.87 -3.06 -0.93
CA ASN A 124 9.23 -4.35 -1.11
C ASN A 124 7.77 -4.27 -0.70
N CYS A 125 6.89 -4.93 -1.44
CA CYS A 125 5.46 -4.85 -1.16
C CYS A 125 5.12 -5.77 0.00
N SER A 126 4.49 -5.20 1.04
CA SER A 126 3.99 -5.93 2.21
C SER A 126 2.68 -6.69 1.94
N THR A 127 1.99 -6.38 0.83
CA THR A 127 0.73 -7.05 0.45
C THR A 127 0.96 -8.53 0.14
N LEU A 128 0.20 -9.40 0.81
CA LEU A 128 0.23 -10.85 0.59
C LEU A 128 0.00 -11.17 -0.90
N GLY A 129 0.86 -12.03 -1.46
CA GLY A 129 0.82 -12.40 -2.88
C GLY A 129 1.37 -11.36 -3.86
N CYS A 130 1.89 -10.22 -3.38
CA CYS A 130 2.52 -9.20 -4.22
C CYS A 130 4.04 -9.14 -3.98
N SER A 131 4.83 -9.66 -4.91
CA SER A 131 6.31 -9.59 -4.85
C SER A 131 6.90 -8.38 -5.58
N THR A 132 6.13 -7.29 -5.71
CA THR A 132 6.57 -6.14 -6.51
C THR A 132 7.53 -5.26 -5.71
N LYS A 133 8.71 -5.01 -6.28
CA LYS A 133 9.67 -4.02 -5.78
C LYS A 133 9.48 -2.70 -6.53
N TRP A 134 9.53 -1.56 -5.85
CA TRP A 134 9.41 -0.25 -6.50
C TRP A 134 10.27 0.82 -5.83
N GLN A 135 10.58 1.89 -6.57
CA GLN A 135 11.24 3.06 -6.00
C GLN A 135 10.22 4.12 -5.61
N ALA A 136 10.38 4.69 -4.41
CA ALA A 136 9.60 5.82 -3.95
C ALA A 136 10.40 6.74 -3.03
N ASN A 137 9.98 8.01 -2.98
CA ASN A 137 10.51 9.03 -2.09
C ASN A 137 10.11 8.73 -0.63
N CYS A 138 11.09 8.74 0.28
CA CYS A 138 10.87 8.46 1.70
C CYS A 138 9.86 9.43 2.35
N ALA A 139 9.98 10.73 2.12
CA ALA A 139 9.00 11.73 2.58
C ALA A 139 7.58 11.48 2.04
N ASN A 140 7.41 11.00 0.81
CA ASN A 140 6.08 10.69 0.26
C ASN A 140 5.48 9.42 0.85
N ARG A 141 6.31 8.42 1.16
CA ARG A 141 5.89 7.23 1.91
C ARG A 141 5.34 7.64 3.28
N ILE A 142 6.06 8.53 3.95
CA ILE A 142 5.74 9.02 5.30
C ILE A 142 4.51 9.93 5.31
N LYS A 143 4.49 10.98 4.47
CA LYS A 143 3.42 12.00 4.50
C LYS A 143 2.10 11.53 3.94
N HIS A 144 2.13 10.61 2.98
CA HIS A 144 0.96 10.23 2.20
C HIS A 144 0.65 8.74 2.24
N GLY A 145 1.42 7.93 2.97
CA GLY A 145 1.22 6.48 3.04
C GLY A 145 1.27 5.80 1.67
N THR A 146 2.07 6.33 0.73
CA THR A 146 2.05 5.82 -0.65
C THR A 146 2.56 4.38 -0.70
N GLY A 147 1.69 3.42 -1.03
CA GLY A 147 2.03 2.00 -1.13
C GLY A 147 2.49 1.57 -2.54
N CYS A 148 2.51 0.25 -2.75
CA CYS A 148 2.89 -0.35 -4.02
C CYS A 148 2.00 0.15 -5.19
N PRO A 149 2.59 0.71 -6.26
CA PRO A 149 1.82 1.20 -7.42
C PRO A 149 0.98 0.13 -8.11
N LYS A 150 1.45 -1.13 -8.11
CA LYS A 150 0.70 -2.26 -8.68
C LYS A 150 -0.57 -2.53 -7.88
N CYS A 151 -0.45 -2.64 -6.55
CA CYS A 151 -1.60 -2.82 -5.66
C CYS A 151 -2.59 -1.66 -5.76
N LYS A 152 -2.10 -0.42 -5.82
CA LYS A 152 -2.96 0.76 -5.99
C LYS A 152 -3.76 0.71 -7.30
N ARG A 153 -3.13 0.33 -8.42
CA ARG A 153 -3.84 0.15 -9.70
C ARG A 153 -4.88 -0.96 -9.63
N VAL A 154 -4.57 -2.07 -8.97
CA VAL A 154 -5.54 -3.16 -8.77
C VAL A 154 -6.73 -2.67 -7.95
N ALA A 155 -6.50 -1.99 -6.83
CA ALA A 155 -7.56 -1.43 -6.00
C ALA A 155 -8.43 -0.42 -6.77
N LEU A 156 -7.82 0.46 -7.56
CA LEU A 156 -8.55 1.43 -8.39
C LEU A 156 -9.39 0.76 -9.48
N ALA A 157 -8.85 -0.25 -10.17
CA ALA A 157 -9.58 -1.03 -11.16
C ALA A 157 -10.75 -1.81 -10.54
N ASN A 158 -10.69 -2.04 -9.23
CA ASN A 158 -11.65 -2.76 -8.43
C ASN A 158 -12.49 -1.81 -7.54
N LYS A 159 -12.49 -0.50 -7.81
CA LYS A 159 -13.35 0.43 -7.06
C LYS A 159 -14.81 0.14 -7.43
N VAL A 160 -15.56 -0.36 -6.46
CA VAL A 160 -16.90 -0.90 -6.66
C VAL A 160 -17.86 -0.19 -5.70
N ASP A 161 -19.07 0.11 -6.18
CA ASP A 161 -20.15 0.54 -5.29
C ASP A 161 -20.43 -0.61 -4.29
N PRO A 162 -20.40 -0.37 -2.97
CA PRO A 162 -20.61 -1.43 -1.98
C PRO A 162 -21.86 -2.27 -2.24
N SER A 163 -22.93 -1.67 -2.78
CA SER A 163 -24.17 -2.36 -3.12
C SER A 163 -24.04 -3.32 -4.31
N GLU A 164 -23.08 -3.09 -5.21
CA GLU A 164 -22.82 -3.90 -6.41
C GLU A 164 -21.64 -4.88 -6.25
N SER A 165 -21.10 -4.95 -5.03
CA SER A 165 -20.05 -5.91 -4.67
C SER A 165 -20.56 -7.36 -4.72
N LEU A 166 -19.65 -8.31 -4.90
CA LEU A 166 -19.97 -9.73 -4.87
C LEU A 166 -20.57 -10.13 -3.52
N GLU A 167 -20.02 -9.63 -2.41
CA GLU A 167 -20.52 -9.93 -1.07
C GLU A 167 -21.96 -9.45 -0.87
N ALA A 168 -22.26 -8.21 -1.30
CA ALA A 168 -23.59 -7.64 -1.12
C ALA A 168 -24.67 -8.32 -1.98
N LYS A 169 -24.37 -8.63 -3.25
CA LYS A 169 -25.36 -9.22 -4.18
C LYS A 169 -25.45 -10.74 -4.08
N PHE A 170 -24.34 -11.42 -3.78
CA PHE A 170 -24.25 -12.89 -3.82
C PHE A 170 -23.42 -13.45 -2.64
N PRO A 171 -23.90 -13.32 -1.39
CA PRO A 171 -23.17 -13.73 -0.19
C PRO A 171 -22.81 -15.23 -0.18
N ALA A 172 -23.67 -16.09 -0.75
CA ALA A 172 -23.39 -17.53 -0.85
C ALA A 172 -22.18 -17.82 -1.76
N ILE A 173 -22.04 -17.08 -2.87
CA ILE A 173 -20.88 -17.22 -3.77
C ILE A 173 -19.64 -16.60 -3.11
N ALA A 174 -19.79 -15.47 -2.43
CA ALA A 174 -18.71 -14.82 -1.70
C ALA A 174 -18.08 -15.74 -0.62
N ALA A 175 -18.86 -16.67 -0.04
CA ALA A 175 -18.36 -17.64 0.93
C ALA A 175 -17.36 -18.65 0.35
N GLU A 176 -17.36 -18.86 -0.97
CA GLU A 176 -16.39 -19.71 -1.66
C GLU A 176 -15.10 -18.95 -2.04
N TRP A 177 -14.93 -17.71 -1.59
CA TRP A 177 -13.73 -16.93 -1.87
C TRP A 177 -12.51 -17.58 -1.23
N HIS A 178 -11.44 -17.76 -2.00
CA HIS A 178 -10.24 -18.37 -1.46
C HIS A 178 -9.60 -17.48 -0.37
N PRO A 179 -9.27 -18.02 0.82
CA PRO A 179 -8.85 -17.22 1.98
C PRO A 179 -7.51 -16.48 1.80
N THR A 180 -6.54 -17.04 1.08
CA THR A 180 -5.18 -16.47 0.99
C THR A 180 -4.70 -16.11 -0.42
N LYS A 181 -5.17 -16.79 -1.47
CA LYS A 181 -4.62 -16.65 -2.84
C LYS A 181 -5.04 -15.39 -3.59
N ASN A 182 -6.03 -14.66 -3.09
CA ASN A 182 -6.47 -13.39 -3.67
C ASN A 182 -5.74 -12.17 -3.08
N GLY A 183 -4.75 -12.39 -2.20
CA GLY A 183 -4.01 -11.32 -1.53
C GLY A 183 -4.95 -10.45 -0.70
N ASN A 184 -4.86 -9.13 -0.87
CA ASN A 184 -5.74 -8.18 -0.17
C ASN A 184 -7.10 -7.97 -0.85
N LEU A 185 -7.40 -8.67 -1.95
CA LEU A 185 -8.68 -8.51 -2.63
C LEU A 185 -9.75 -9.32 -1.89
N THR A 186 -10.81 -8.64 -1.46
CA THR A 186 -11.95 -9.27 -0.78
C THR A 186 -13.20 -9.28 -1.66
N PRO A 187 -14.22 -10.10 -1.35
CA PRO A 187 -15.52 -10.07 -2.03
C PRO A 187 -16.23 -8.70 -2.00
N LYS A 188 -15.90 -7.82 -1.04
CA LYS A 188 -16.40 -6.44 -0.95
C LYS A 188 -15.81 -5.53 -2.02
N ASP A 189 -14.57 -5.84 -2.42
CA ASP A 189 -13.77 -5.00 -3.32
C ASP A 189 -13.98 -5.38 -4.78
N ILE A 190 -14.89 -6.31 -5.13
CA ILE A 190 -15.04 -6.76 -6.51
C ILE A 190 -16.49 -6.69 -6.96
N HIS A 191 -16.70 -6.12 -8.15
CA HIS A 191 -18.02 -6.07 -8.77
C HIS A 191 -18.49 -7.50 -9.06
N HIS A 192 -19.74 -7.80 -8.72
CA HIS A 192 -20.32 -9.12 -8.96
C HIS A 192 -20.19 -9.62 -10.42
N GLY A 193 -20.16 -8.71 -11.40
CA GLY A 193 -19.99 -8.99 -12.84
C GLY A 193 -18.54 -8.91 -13.37
N ASN A 194 -17.52 -8.89 -12.51
CA ASN A 194 -16.13 -8.83 -12.95
C ASN A 194 -15.71 -10.11 -13.71
N LYS A 195 -15.01 -9.93 -14.84
CA LYS A 195 -14.50 -11.02 -15.69
C LYS A 195 -13.09 -11.48 -15.28
N ARG A 196 -12.37 -10.68 -14.49
CA ARG A 196 -11.00 -10.99 -14.07
C ARG A 196 -11.02 -12.25 -13.20
N PRO A 197 -10.18 -13.26 -13.50
CA PRO A 197 -10.14 -14.48 -12.72
C PRO A 197 -9.57 -14.23 -11.32
N VAL A 198 -10.27 -14.77 -10.32
CA VAL A 198 -9.88 -14.82 -8.91
C VAL A 198 -9.90 -16.28 -8.46
N TRP A 199 -9.25 -16.55 -7.33
CA TRP A 199 -9.21 -17.88 -6.72
C TRP A 199 -10.45 -18.15 -5.87
N TRP A 200 -10.96 -19.36 -5.98
CA TRP A 200 -12.09 -19.86 -5.22
C TRP A 200 -11.71 -21.15 -4.51
N GLN A 201 -12.42 -21.47 -3.44
CA GLN A 201 -12.31 -22.71 -2.70
C GLN A 201 -13.71 -23.17 -2.26
N CYS A 202 -14.08 -24.43 -2.54
CA CYS A 202 -15.35 -24.99 -2.06
C CYS A 202 -15.20 -25.53 -0.63
N SER A 203 -16.31 -25.93 -0.02
CA SER A 203 -16.35 -26.53 1.32
C SER A 203 -15.54 -27.82 1.45
N GLU A 204 -15.33 -28.54 0.34
CA GLU A 204 -14.52 -29.77 0.28
C GLU A 204 -13.02 -29.48 0.05
N GLY A 205 -12.65 -28.20 -0.07
CA GLY A 205 -11.27 -27.76 -0.23
C GLY A 205 -10.75 -27.73 -1.66
N HIS A 206 -11.54 -28.10 -2.67
CA HIS A 206 -11.16 -27.95 -4.07
C HIS A 206 -10.95 -26.48 -4.42
N GLU A 207 -9.89 -26.18 -5.16
CA GLU A 207 -9.51 -24.82 -5.52
C GLU A 207 -9.55 -24.62 -7.04
N TRP A 208 -10.08 -23.49 -7.50
CA TRP A 208 -10.12 -23.17 -8.93
C TRP A 208 -9.99 -21.67 -9.19
N ARG A 209 -9.77 -21.30 -10.45
CA ARG A 209 -9.71 -19.90 -10.90
C ARG A 209 -10.83 -19.59 -11.87
N ASN A 210 -11.62 -18.56 -11.57
CA ASN A 210 -12.67 -18.07 -12.45
C ASN A 210 -13.05 -16.61 -12.15
N GLY A 211 -13.69 -15.92 -13.10
CA GLY A 211 -14.24 -14.59 -12.87
C GLY A 211 -15.57 -14.64 -12.11
N THR A 212 -15.88 -13.59 -11.34
CA THR A 212 -17.14 -13.51 -10.58
C THR A 212 -18.37 -13.52 -11.50
N HIS A 213 -18.26 -12.96 -12.72
CA HIS A 213 -19.31 -13.03 -13.72
C HIS A 213 -19.75 -14.46 -14.01
N ASN A 214 -18.81 -15.40 -14.13
CA ASN A 214 -19.13 -16.79 -14.47
C ASN A 214 -19.85 -17.49 -13.31
N ARG A 215 -19.45 -17.20 -12.07
CA ARG A 215 -20.12 -17.73 -10.87
C ARG A 215 -21.54 -17.15 -10.72
N THR A 216 -21.72 -15.86 -11.01
CA THR A 216 -23.00 -15.15 -10.83
C THR A 216 -23.96 -15.31 -12.01
N ARG A 217 -23.51 -15.81 -13.17
CA ARG A 217 -24.32 -15.87 -14.41
C ARG A 217 -25.59 -16.71 -14.25
N LEU A 218 -25.49 -17.88 -13.63
CA LEU A 218 -26.65 -18.75 -13.39
C LEU A 218 -27.58 -18.15 -12.33
N TRP A 219 -27.03 -17.47 -11.34
CA TRP A 219 -27.79 -16.79 -10.31
C TRP A 219 -28.62 -15.62 -10.86
N LYS A 220 -28.08 -14.88 -11.84
CA LYS A 220 -28.82 -13.83 -12.55
C LYS A 220 -29.98 -14.38 -13.38
N ARG A 221 -29.86 -15.62 -13.86
CA ARG A 221 -30.91 -16.32 -14.61
C ARG A 221 -31.91 -17.03 -13.69
N LEU A 222 -31.69 -17.11 -12.38
CA LEU A 222 -32.63 -17.78 -11.47
C LEU A 222 -34.06 -17.25 -11.56
N PRO A 223 -34.35 -15.94 -11.67
CA PRO A 223 -35.72 -15.48 -11.85
C PRO A 223 -36.33 -15.94 -13.18
N GLU A 224 -35.57 -15.90 -14.27
CA GLU A 224 -35.99 -16.34 -15.61
C GLU A 224 -36.17 -17.86 -15.68
N LEU A 225 -35.26 -18.61 -15.05
CA LEU A 225 -35.30 -20.08 -14.94
C LEU A 225 -36.41 -20.53 -13.99
N GLN A 226 -36.68 -19.81 -12.90
CA GLN A 226 -37.82 -20.06 -12.02
C GLN A 226 -39.14 -19.76 -12.75
N GLN A 227 -39.22 -18.68 -13.53
CA GLN A 227 -40.41 -18.36 -14.32
C GLN A 227 -40.62 -19.37 -15.45
N GLN A 228 -39.55 -19.83 -16.09
CA GLN A 228 -39.59 -20.86 -17.12
C GLN A 228 -39.98 -22.22 -16.53
N ALA A 229 -39.39 -22.63 -15.40
CA ALA A 229 -39.75 -23.85 -14.69
C ALA A 229 -41.22 -23.82 -14.21
N ARG A 230 -41.72 -22.68 -13.72
CA ARG A 230 -43.13 -22.50 -13.37
C ARG A 230 -44.05 -22.64 -14.59
N LYS A 231 -43.65 -22.11 -15.75
CA LYS A 231 -44.39 -22.30 -17.01
C LYS A 231 -44.36 -23.76 -17.49
N THR A 232 -43.21 -24.41 -17.45
CA THR A 232 -43.03 -25.81 -17.90
C THR A 232 -43.73 -26.81 -16.98
N LEU A 233 -43.79 -26.54 -15.67
CA LEU A 233 -44.49 -27.37 -14.68
C LEU A 233 -45.99 -27.03 -14.55
N GLY A 234 -46.54 -26.15 -15.39
CA GLY A 234 -47.95 -25.75 -15.34
C GLY A 234 -48.34 -24.95 -14.08
N LEU A 235 -47.37 -24.51 -13.28
CA LEU A 235 -47.56 -23.67 -12.10
C LEU A 235 -47.61 -22.19 -12.51
N GLY A 236 -48.51 -21.89 -13.45
CA GLY A 236 -48.85 -20.52 -13.84
C GLY A 236 -49.47 -19.75 -12.68
N HIS A 237 -49.40 -18.42 -12.75
CA HIS A 237 -50.20 -17.56 -11.87
C HIS A 237 -51.65 -18.04 -11.90
N ALA A 238 -52.29 -18.16 -10.72
CA ALA A 238 -53.74 -18.14 -10.64
C ALA A 238 -54.19 -16.99 -11.53
N GLU A 239 -54.96 -17.31 -12.56
CA GLU A 239 -55.70 -16.32 -13.33
C GLU A 239 -56.29 -15.37 -12.29
N THR A 240 -56.00 -14.07 -12.43
CA THR A 240 -56.74 -13.07 -11.66
C THR A 240 -58.20 -13.41 -11.89
N GLU A 241 -58.87 -13.93 -10.86
CA GLU A 241 -60.30 -14.25 -10.88
C GLU A 241 -60.95 -13.04 -11.55
N LYS A 242 -61.48 -13.22 -12.77
CA LYS A 242 -62.39 -12.24 -13.34
C LYS A 242 -63.40 -11.98 -12.25
N GLU A 243 -63.47 -10.74 -11.77
CA GLU A 243 -64.31 -10.36 -10.63
C GLU A 243 -65.69 -10.98 -10.80
N ASP A 244 -65.95 -12.03 -10.01
CA ASP A 244 -67.30 -12.52 -9.81
C ASP A 244 -68.02 -11.42 -9.04
N LYS A 245 -68.81 -10.63 -9.78
CA LYS A 245 -69.58 -9.50 -9.26
C LYS A 245 -70.60 -9.91 -8.19
N ASN A 246 -70.73 -11.21 -7.89
CA ASN A 246 -71.61 -11.76 -6.87
C ASN A 246 -70.91 -12.39 -5.65
N ARG A 247 -69.59 -12.27 -5.50
CA ARG A 247 -68.91 -12.77 -4.29
C ARG A 247 -69.31 -11.90 -3.06
N PRO A 248 -69.79 -12.49 -1.96
CA PRO A 248 -70.15 -11.73 -0.77
C PRO A 248 -68.96 -10.95 -0.23
N ARG A 249 -69.21 -9.69 0.15
CA ARG A 249 -68.19 -8.72 0.57
C ARG A 249 -67.42 -9.30 1.76
N LYS A 250 -66.12 -9.61 1.56
CA LYS A 250 -65.26 -10.08 2.65
C LYS A 250 -65.27 -9.03 3.77
N GLU A 251 -65.63 -9.44 4.99
CA GLU A 251 -65.60 -8.56 6.15
C GLU A 251 -64.19 -8.00 6.34
N LEU A 252 -64.10 -6.67 6.31
CA LEU A 252 -62.86 -5.95 6.59
C LEU A 252 -62.55 -6.09 8.10
N PRO A 253 -61.27 -6.18 8.48
CA PRO A 253 -60.86 -6.18 9.89
C PRO A 253 -61.46 -4.96 10.60
N ARG A 254 -62.09 -5.17 11.75
CA ARG A 254 -62.82 -4.12 12.48
C ARG A 254 -61.93 -3.37 13.48
N THR A 255 -60.73 -3.87 13.73
CA THR A 255 -59.75 -3.23 14.61
C THR A 255 -58.36 -3.19 13.97
N GLU A 256 -57.53 -2.24 14.41
CA GLU A 256 -56.12 -2.13 14.00
C GLU A 256 -55.32 -3.40 14.32
N GLU A 257 -55.62 -4.07 15.44
CA GLU A 257 -55.00 -5.33 15.84
C GLU A 257 -55.32 -6.45 14.85
N GLU A 258 -56.58 -6.62 14.45
CA GLU A 258 -56.96 -7.64 13.44
C GLU A 258 -56.31 -7.37 12.08
N TYR A 259 -56.12 -6.10 11.73
CA TYR A 259 -55.41 -5.71 10.50
C TYR A 259 -53.92 -6.04 10.59
N ALA A 260 -53.30 -5.76 11.74
CA ALA A 260 -51.91 -6.09 12.02
C ALA A 260 -51.67 -7.61 12.02
N GLU A 261 -52.56 -8.40 12.62
CA GLU A 261 -52.50 -9.86 12.64
C GLU A 261 -52.65 -10.47 11.25
N LYS A 262 -53.64 -10.01 10.45
CA LYS A 262 -53.78 -10.48 9.06
C LYS A 262 -52.58 -10.10 8.21
N ARG A 263 -52.00 -8.90 8.42
CA ARG A 263 -50.78 -8.47 7.73
C ARG A 263 -49.58 -9.32 8.15
N ALA A 264 -49.44 -9.62 9.44
CA ALA A 264 -48.38 -10.47 9.98
C ALA A 264 -48.51 -11.91 9.46
N ALA A 265 -49.70 -12.51 9.47
CA ALA A 265 -49.96 -13.85 8.95
C ALA A 265 -49.66 -13.94 7.44
N ASN A 266 -50.01 -12.91 6.68
CA ASN A 266 -49.74 -12.85 5.24
C ASN A 266 -48.23 -12.66 4.96
N MET A 267 -47.54 -11.87 5.79
CA MET A 267 -46.08 -11.70 5.73
C MET A 267 -45.35 -13.01 6.08
N GLN A 268 -45.82 -13.73 7.11
CA GLN A 268 -45.29 -15.04 7.50
C GLN A 268 -45.50 -16.08 6.41
N ARG A 269 -46.71 -16.17 5.83
CA ARG A 269 -47.01 -17.08 4.70
C ARG A 269 -46.15 -16.78 3.48
N LYS A 270 -46.01 -15.51 3.08
CA LYS A 270 -45.12 -15.12 1.97
C LYS A 270 -43.66 -15.45 2.28
N SER A 271 -43.20 -15.23 3.53
CA SER A 271 -41.84 -15.60 3.94
C SER A 271 -41.59 -17.10 3.93
N ALA A 272 -42.59 -17.91 4.29
CA ALA A 272 -42.50 -19.37 4.29
C ALA A 272 -42.45 -19.89 2.85
N GLN A 273 -43.33 -19.38 1.98
CA GLN A 273 -43.34 -19.72 0.56
C GLN A 273 -42.04 -19.30 -0.14
N SER A 274 -41.46 -18.14 0.17
CA SER A 274 -40.14 -17.74 -0.34
C SER A 274 -39.00 -18.61 0.18
N ARG A 275 -39.05 -19.07 1.44
CA ARG A 275 -38.05 -20.00 2.00
C ARG A 275 -38.13 -21.38 1.35
N GLU A 276 -39.33 -21.87 1.09
CA GLU A 276 -39.60 -23.16 0.45
C GLU A 276 -39.16 -23.16 -1.01
N ILE A 277 -39.49 -22.11 -1.77
CA ILE A 277 -38.99 -21.90 -3.15
C ILE A 277 -37.45 -21.77 -3.16
N GLY A 278 -36.88 -21.07 -2.17
CA GLY A 278 -35.42 -20.95 -2.02
C GLY A 278 -34.73 -22.29 -1.71
N ALA A 279 -35.35 -23.14 -0.90
CA ALA A 279 -34.87 -24.48 -0.58
C ALA A 279 -34.96 -25.41 -1.80
N MET A 280 -36.08 -25.41 -2.51
CA MET A 280 -36.26 -26.16 -3.76
C MET A 280 -35.27 -25.71 -4.84
N GLY A 281 -35.03 -24.40 -4.97
CA GLY A 281 -34.04 -23.86 -5.89
C GLY A 281 -32.61 -24.29 -5.55
N LYS A 282 -32.25 -24.36 -4.26
CA LYS A 282 -30.94 -24.89 -3.83
C LYS A 282 -30.80 -26.37 -4.13
N GLN A 283 -31.85 -27.17 -3.88
CA GLN A 283 -31.83 -28.61 -4.15
C GLN A 283 -31.72 -28.90 -5.65
N TRP A 284 -32.49 -28.19 -6.48
CA TRP A 284 -32.41 -28.32 -7.94
C TRP A 284 -31.05 -27.92 -8.51
N VAL A 285 -30.43 -26.87 -7.96
CA VAL A 285 -29.06 -26.48 -8.33
C VAL A 285 -28.04 -27.55 -7.93
N MET A 286 -28.16 -28.15 -6.74
CA MET A 286 -27.27 -29.24 -6.31
C MET A 286 -27.41 -30.47 -7.22
N GLU A 287 -28.63 -30.86 -7.59
CA GLU A 287 -28.92 -31.98 -8.50
C GLU A 287 -28.35 -31.75 -9.91
N LEU A 288 -28.37 -30.51 -10.42
CA LEU A 288 -27.75 -30.14 -11.70
C LEU A 288 -26.21 -30.17 -11.69
N PHE A 289 -25.59 -30.05 -10.51
CA PHE A 289 -24.12 -30.13 -10.38
C PHE A 289 -23.63 -31.55 -10.09
N THR A 290 -24.50 -32.46 -9.62
CA THR A 290 -24.17 -33.88 -9.38
C THR A 290 -24.57 -34.81 -10.52
N GLY A 291 -25.41 -34.37 -11.45
CA GLY A 291 -25.78 -35.13 -12.66
C GLY A 291 -24.74 -35.00 -13.76
N THR A 292 -23.69 -35.81 -13.73
CA THR A 292 -22.87 -36.12 -14.89
C THR A 292 -23.48 -37.33 -15.62
N ASP A 293 -23.98 -37.09 -16.83
CA ASP A 293 -23.78 -37.92 -18.01
C ASP A 293 -23.46 -36.98 -19.20
#